data_AF-A0A534X2T4-F1
#
_entry.id   AF-A0A534X2T4-F1
#
_cell.length_a   1.000
_cell.length_b   1.000
_cell.length_c   1.000
_cell.angle_alpha   90.00
_cell.angle_beta   90.00
_cell.angle_gamma   90.00
#
_symmetry.space_group_name_H-M   'P 1'
#
loop_
_entity.id
_entity.type
_entity.pdbx_description
1 polymer ?
#
loop_
_entity_poly.entity_id
_entity_poly.type
_entity_poly.pdbx_seq_one_letter_code
_entity_poly.pdbx_strand_id
1 'polypeptide(L)' 'MKRTNLVLREGLLEEATRLSGEKTYSRTVERALEELVRRIKARRILELQGSGLWEGDLAAMRRDRPRMARARR' A
#
# COMPACT_ATOMS: atom_id res chain seq x y z
N MET A 1 5.43 -23.97 6.70
CA MET A 1 6.44 -23.23 5.91
C MET A 1 7.24 -24.21 5.05
N LYS A 2 7.66 -23.80 3.85
CA LYS A 2 8.55 -24.56 2.96
C LYS A 2 9.95 -23.96 3.02
N ARG A 3 10.99 -24.79 3.19
CA ARG A 3 12.40 -24.33 3.15
C ARG A 3 12.82 -24.08 1.71
N THR A 4 13.47 -22.96 1.46
CA THR A 4 13.98 -22.55 0.13
C THR A 4 15.35 -21.91 0.33
N ASN A 5 16.34 -22.30 -0.47
CA ASN A 5 17.66 -21.67 -0.47
C ASN A 5 17.67 -20.55 -1.51
N LEU A 6 18.02 -19.34 -1.08
CA LEU A 6 18.07 -18.14 -1.90
C LEU A 6 19.41 -17.44 -1.69
N VAL A 7 19.96 -16.85 -2.74
CA VAL A 7 21.13 -15.96 -2.63
C VAL A 7 20.61 -14.54 -2.44
N LEU A 8 20.95 -13.92 -1.31
CA LEU A 8 20.51 -12.57 -0.92
C LEU A 8 21.73 -11.68 -0.66
N ARG A 9 21.56 -10.37 -0.84
CA ARG A 9 22.56 -9.39 -0.40
C ARG A 9 22.58 -9.33 1.12
N GLU A 10 23.68 -9.77 1.72
CA GLU A 10 23.84 -9.89 3.18
C GLU A 10 23.55 -8.57 3.91
N GLY A 11 24.22 -7.48 3.53
CA GLY A 11 24.02 -6.18 4.19
C GLY A 11 22.58 -5.67 4.13
N LEU A 12 21.84 -5.97 3.04
CA LEU A 12 20.42 -5.60 2.93
C LEU A 12 19.56 -6.44 3.87
N LEU A 13 19.87 -7.73 4.01
CA LEU A 13 19.16 -8.64 4.90
C LEU A 13 19.36 -8.23 6.36
N GLU A 14 20.59 -7.95 6.75
CA GLU A 14 20.95 -7.44 8.07
C GLU A 14 20.25 -6.12 8.40
N GLU A 15 20.31 -5.16 7.48
CA GLU A 15 19.66 -3.87 7.63
C GLU A 15 18.14 -4.04 7.78
N ALA A 16 17.51 -4.84 6.91
CA ALA A 16 16.08 -5.11 6.96
C ALA A 16 15.68 -5.80 8.28
N THR A 17 16.45 -6.75 8.78
CA THR A 17 16.18 -7.43 10.06
C THR A 17 16.26 -6.45 11.23
N ARG A 18 17.31 -5.63 11.27
CA ARG A 18 17.49 -4.60 12.30
C ARG A 18 16.35 -3.56 12.28
N LEU A 19 15.99 -3.04 11.09
CA LEU A 19 14.94 -2.02 10.95
C LEU A 19 13.53 -2.58 11.20
N SER A 20 13.28 -3.85 10.85
CA SER A 20 11.99 -4.49 11.09
C SER A 20 11.79 -4.92 12.55
N GLY A 21 12.88 -5.06 13.32
CA GLY A 21 12.86 -5.57 14.69
C GLY A 21 12.60 -7.07 14.79
N GLU A 22 12.72 -7.80 13.68
CA GLU A 22 12.52 -9.25 13.66
C GLU A 22 13.75 -9.98 14.21
N LYS A 23 13.53 -11.13 14.85
CA LYS A 23 14.60 -11.91 15.48
C LYS A 23 15.38 -12.79 14.51
N THR A 24 14.82 -13.05 13.33
CA THR A 24 15.41 -13.98 12.35
C THR A 24 15.29 -13.45 10.93
N TYR A 25 16.22 -13.86 10.08
CA TYR A 25 16.19 -13.57 8.64
C TYR A 25 14.94 -14.16 7.99
N SER A 26 14.54 -15.37 8.38
CA SER A 26 13.31 -15.99 7.87
C SER A 26 12.07 -15.14 8.15
N ARG A 27 11.92 -14.61 9.38
CA ARG A 27 10.80 -13.72 9.71
C ARG A 27 10.86 -12.38 8.99
N THR A 28 12.07 -11.84 8.83
CA THR A 28 12.29 -10.61 8.05
C THR A 28 11.82 -10.78 6.61
N VAL A 29 12.24 -11.87 5.97
CA VAL A 29 11.87 -12.19 4.59
C VAL A 29 10.37 -12.45 4.46
N GLU A 30 9.79 -13.23 5.38
CA GLU A 30 8.35 -13.52 5.38
C GLU A 30 7.52 -12.24 5.49
N ARG A 31 7.83 -11.38 6.47
CA ARG A 31 7.14 -10.09 6.65
C ARG A 31 7.31 -9.16 5.43
N ALA A 32 8.50 -9.12 4.83
CA ALA A 32 8.74 -8.34 3.63
C ALA A 32 7.89 -8.83 2.44
N LEU A 33 7.76 -10.15 2.27
CA LEU A 33 6.92 -10.75 1.24
C LEU A 33 5.43 -10.50 1.48
N GLU A 34 4.96 -10.64 2.72
CA GLU A 34 3.58 -10.32 3.10
C GLU A 34 3.21 -8.87 2.75
N GLU A 35 4.07 -7.92 3.12
CA GLU A 35 3.88 -6.50 2.85
C GLU A 35 3.92 -6.20 1.34
N LEU A 36 4.83 -6.84 0.59
CA LEU A 36 4.88 -6.73 -0.87
C LEU A 36 3.58 -7.22 -1.51
N VAL A 37 3.11 -8.40 -1.14
CA VAL A 37 1.86 -8.98 -1.65
C VAL A 37 0.67 -8.08 -1.30
N ARG A 38 0.61 -7.57 -0.06
CA ARG A 38 -0.43 -6.65 0.39
C ARG A 38 -0.45 -5.38 -0.46
N ARG A 39 0.71 -4.77 -0.72
CA ARG A 39 0.83 -3.55 -1.56
C ARG A 39 0.42 -3.79 -3.01
N ILE A 40 0.74 -4.95 -3.57
CA ILE A 40 0.34 -5.32 -4.93
C ILE A 40 -1.18 -5.49 -4.99
N LYS A 41 -1.77 -6.23 -4.04
CA LYS A 41 -3.23 -6.40 -3.96
C LYS A 41 -3.96 -5.07 -3.77
N ALA A 42 -3.44 -4.19 -2.90
CA ALA A 42 -4.02 -2.87 -2.68
C ALA A 42 -4.00 -2.01 -3.93
N ARG A 43 -2.90 -2.05 -4.72
CA ARG A 43 -2.79 -1.34 -6.00
C ARG A 43 -3.88 -1.72 -7.00
N ARG A 44 -4.43 -2.93 -6.90
CA ARG A 44 -5.50 -3.40 -7.78
C ARG A 44 -6.78 -2.57 -7.67
N ILE A 45 -6.98 -1.84 -6.57
CA ILE A 45 -8.09 -0.88 -6.46
C ILE A 45 -8.05 0.20 -7.55
N LEU A 46 -6.86 0.53 -8.07
CA LEU A 46 -6.70 1.50 -9.14
C LEU A 46 -7.27 0.99 -10.47
N GLU A 47 -7.37 -0.33 -10.66
CA GLU A 47 -8.05 -0.91 -11.82
C GLU A 47 -9.56 -0.60 -11.84
N LEU A 48 -10.15 -0.27 -10.68
CA LEU A 48 -11.55 0.10 -10.55
C LEU A 48 -11.80 1.57 -10.91
N GLN A 49 -10.75 2.38 -11.13
CA GLN A 49 -10.91 3.77 -11.54
C GLN A 49 -11.54 3.82 -12.94
N GLY A 50 -12.68 4.50 -13.06
CA GLY A 50 -13.38 4.65 -14.34
C GLY A 50 -14.12 3.41 -14.81
N SER A 51 -14.14 2.33 -14.01
CA SER A 51 -14.88 1.11 -14.34
C SER A 51 -16.39 1.23 -14.17
N GLY A 52 -16.88 2.35 -13.63
CA GLY A 52 -18.29 2.58 -13.32
C GLY A 52 -18.82 1.79 -12.12
N LEU A 53 -17.96 1.10 -11.36
CA LEU A 53 -18.37 0.27 -10.20
C LEU A 53 -18.86 1.08 -8.99
N TRP A 54 -18.63 2.39 -8.99
CA TRP A 54 -19.06 3.27 -7.91
C TRP A 54 -19.97 4.36 -8.46
N GLU A 55 -21.15 4.48 -7.89
CA GLU A 55 -22.17 5.48 -8.24
C GLU A 55 -22.45 6.35 -7.01
N GLY A 56 -22.38 7.66 -7.17
CA GLY A 56 -22.65 8.62 -6.09
C GLY A 56 -22.12 10.03 -6.37
N ASP A 57 -22.57 11.01 -5.59
CA ASP A 57 -22.03 12.37 -5.58
C ASP A 57 -21.13 12.57 -4.36
N LEU A 58 -19.82 12.70 -4.61
CA LEU A 58 -18.81 12.91 -3.57
C LEU A 58 -19.03 14.21 -2.78
N ALA A 59 -19.48 15.28 -3.44
CA ALA A 59 -19.69 16.57 -2.79
C ALA A 59 -20.86 16.49 -1.80
N ALA A 60 -21.94 15.81 -2.18
CA ALA A 60 -23.08 15.56 -1.31
C ALA A 60 -22.69 14.70 -0.09
N MET A 61 -21.95 13.61 -0.30
CA MET A 61 -21.52 12.70 0.78
C MET A 61 -20.58 13.37 1.79
N ARG A 62 -19.67 14.23 1.31
CA ARG A 62 -18.75 14.97 2.18
C ARG A 62 -19.40 16.18 2.85
N ARG A 63 -20.59 16.59 2.39
CA ARG A 63 -21.24 17.85 2.78
C ARG A 63 -20.34 19.05 2.49
N ASP A 64 -19.68 19.01 1.33
CA ASP A 64 -18.79 20.08 0.91
C ASP A 64 -19.59 21.39 0.82
N ARG A 65 -19.07 22.46 1.45
CA ARG A 65 -19.70 23.77 1.30
C ARG A 65 -19.48 24.27 -0.13
N PRO A 66 -20.51 24.81 -0.80
CA PRO A 66 -20.33 25.38 -2.12
C PRO A 66 -19.30 26.51 -2.04
N ARG A 67 -18.26 26.41 -2.86
CA ARG A 67 -17.23 27.44 -2.94
C ARG A 67 -17.88 28.69 -3.53
N MET A 68 -18.21 29.68 -2.69
CA MET A 68 -18.74 30.94 -3.17
C MET A 68 -17.75 31.53 -4.18
N ALA A 69 -18.17 31.60 -5.44
CA ALA A 69 -17.43 32.28 -6.48
C ALA A 69 -17.31 33.74 -6.05
N ARG A 70 -16.08 34.21 -5.79
CA ARG A 70 -15.84 35.63 -5.58
C ARG A 70 -16.25 36.33 -6.88
N ALA A 71 -17.38 37.05 -6.83
CA ALA A 71 -17.79 37.93 -7.91
C ALA A 71 -16.64 38.91 -8.15
N ARG A 72 -16.01 38.79 -9.33
CA ARG A 72 -15.08 39.81 -9.81
C ARG A 72 -15.93 41.03 -10.12
N ARG A 73 -15.65 42.13 -9.43
CA ARG A 73 -16.25 43.45 -9.67
C ARG A 73 -15.98 43.93 -11.09
#